data_AF-A0A151QZU4-F1
#
_entry.id   AF-A0A151QZU4-F1
#
_cell.length_a   1.000
_cell.length_b   1.000
_cell.length_c   1.000
_cell.angle_alpha   90.00
_cell.angle_beta   90.00
_cell.angle_gamma   90.00
#
_symmetry.space_group_name_H-M   'P 1'
#
loop_
_entity.id
_entity.type
_entity.pdbx_description
1 polymer ?
#
loop_
_entity_poly.entity_id
_entity_poly.type
_entity_poly.pdbx_seq_one_letter_code
_entity_poly.pdbx_strand_id
1 'polypeptide(L)'
;MTGIWNYLKAGVLPEDKDEARKMRIRSAKFVIVRNELFKRGISTPLLKCLTTPQVAYVVEEIHRGICGMHSGARSIATRILRAGYYWPTLKSDCQAYVQKCKECQHFEDFLRELGIKHLSTSMEHPQTNGQAEAANKVILRELKKRLGSAKRQWADKLPSILWAYHCTPQSTTQETPYRLTYGADAMIPVEVGETSHRRQVFNSEQNAQ
;
A
#
# COMPACT_ATOMS: atom_id res chain seq x y z
N MET A 1 27.35 -9.80 9.08
CA MET A 1 28.14 -9.28 7.93
C MET A 1 29.62 -9.06 8.26
N THR A 2 29.99 -9.04 9.54
CA THR A 2 31.37 -8.88 10.05
C THR A 2 32.37 -9.87 9.45
N GLY A 3 32.01 -11.15 9.27
CA GLY A 3 32.90 -12.13 8.64
C GLY A 3 33.25 -11.80 7.18
N ILE A 4 32.28 -11.33 6.39
CA ILE A 4 32.50 -10.91 5.00
C ILE A 4 33.39 -9.66 4.95
N TRP A 5 33.13 -8.70 5.84
CA TRP A 5 33.95 -7.51 5.98
C TRP A 5 35.41 -7.84 6.31
N ASN A 6 35.64 -8.69 7.32
CA ASN A 6 36.97 -9.10 7.74
C ASN A 6 37.72 -9.85 6.62
N TYR A 7 37.04 -10.73 5.90
CA TYR A 7 37.63 -11.42 4.76
C TYR A 7 38.03 -10.43 3.64
N LEU A 8 37.14 -9.50 3.27
CA LEU A 8 37.43 -8.54 2.19
C LEU A 8 38.48 -7.49 2.58
N LYS A 9 38.61 -7.14 3.86
CA LYS A 9 39.55 -6.13 4.34
C LYS A 9 40.91 -6.70 4.74
N ALA A 10 40.93 -7.88 5.35
CA ALA A 10 42.12 -8.48 5.97
C ALA A 10 42.46 -9.89 5.44
N GLY A 11 41.68 -10.45 4.52
CA GLY A 11 41.92 -11.79 3.97
C GLY A 11 41.64 -12.96 4.92
N VAL A 12 41.08 -12.68 6.11
CA VAL A 12 40.84 -13.67 7.16
C VAL A 12 39.79 -14.69 6.71
N LEU A 13 40.13 -15.97 6.74
CA LEU A 13 39.25 -17.09 6.42
C LEU A 13 39.06 -18.02 7.64
N PRO A 14 37.92 -18.70 7.76
CA PRO A 14 37.76 -19.82 8.70
C PRO A 14 38.81 -20.91 8.46
N GLU A 15 39.18 -21.63 9.54
CA GLU A 15 40.10 -22.79 9.46
C GLU A 15 39.47 -23.96 8.71
N ASP A 16 38.16 -24.16 8.91
CA ASP A 16 37.40 -25.17 8.20
C ASP A 16 37.38 -24.89 6.68
N LYS A 17 37.81 -25.88 5.90
CA LYS A 17 37.97 -25.73 4.44
C LYS A 17 36.65 -25.47 3.74
N ASP A 18 35.56 -26.07 4.21
CA ASP A 18 34.24 -25.91 3.61
C ASP A 18 33.65 -24.52 3.91
N GLU A 19 33.77 -24.04 5.14
CA GLU A 19 33.37 -22.68 5.51
C GLU A 19 34.23 -21.62 4.84
N ALA A 20 35.54 -21.85 4.66
CA ALA A 20 36.40 -20.97 3.88
C ALA A 20 35.96 -20.89 2.41
N ARG A 21 35.62 -22.03 1.80
CA ARG A 21 35.06 -22.07 0.44
C ARG A 21 33.74 -21.30 0.37
N LYS A 22 32.82 -21.52 1.31
CA LYS A 22 31.54 -20.80 1.37
C LYS A 22 31.75 -19.29 1.56
N MET A 23 32.71 -18.88 2.39
CA MET A 23 33.03 -17.46 2.61
C MET A 23 33.51 -16.79 1.33
N ARG A 24 34.39 -17.43 0.56
CA ARG A 24 34.86 -16.93 -0.74
C ARG A 24 33.70 -16.71 -1.70
N ILE A 25 32.83 -17.71 -1.86
CA ILE A 25 31.68 -17.66 -2.77
C ILE A 25 30.68 -16.56 -2.35
N ARG A 26 30.35 -16.47 -1.06
CA ARG A 26 29.41 -15.45 -0.56
C ARG A 26 29.98 -14.04 -0.73
N SER A 27 31.26 -13.85 -0.42
CA SER A 27 31.92 -12.54 -0.42
C SER A 27 32.11 -11.96 -1.81
N ALA A 28 32.15 -12.79 -2.87
CA ALA A 28 32.19 -12.34 -4.27
C ALA A 28 31.00 -11.43 -4.67
N LYS A 29 29.90 -11.53 -3.93
CA LYS A 29 28.70 -10.68 -4.11
C LYS A 29 28.81 -9.34 -3.39
N PHE A 30 29.92 -9.04 -2.73
CA PHE A 30 30.09 -7.83 -1.94
C PHE A 30 31.34 -7.06 -2.38
N VAL A 31 31.36 -5.76 -2.09
CA VAL A 31 32.47 -4.86 -2.36
C VAL A 31 32.55 -3.82 -1.24
N ILE A 32 33.76 -3.38 -0.91
CA ILE A 32 33.97 -2.28 0.01
C ILE A 32 34.22 -1.02 -0.83
N VAL A 33 33.42 0.02 -0.59
CA VAL A 33 33.58 1.34 -1.22
C VAL A 33 33.62 2.38 -0.12
N ARG A 34 34.68 3.21 -0.07
CA ARG A 34 34.87 4.24 0.96
C ARG A 34 34.69 3.72 2.40
N ASN A 35 35.22 2.53 2.68
CA ASN A 35 35.12 1.86 3.98
C ASN A 35 33.65 1.60 4.42
N GLU A 36 32.77 1.34 3.47
CA GLU A 36 31.43 0.81 3.69
C GLU A 36 31.21 -0.45 2.86
N LEU A 37 30.45 -1.42 3.38
CA LEU A 37 30.17 -2.67 2.69
C LEU A 37 28.94 -2.49 1.80
N PHE A 38 29.04 -2.96 0.56
CA PHE A 38 27.94 -2.98 -0.39
C PHE A 38 27.73 -4.38 -0.93
N LYS A 39 26.47 -4.73 -1.19
CA LYS A 39 26.08 -5.92 -1.95
C LYS A 39 25.88 -5.55 -3.41
N ARG A 40 26.46 -6.36 -4.30
CA ARG A 40 26.26 -6.33 -5.74
C ARG A 40 24.85 -6.84 -6.07
N GLY A 41 24.05 -6.02 -6.74
CA GLY A 41 22.76 -6.37 -7.33
C GLY A 41 22.91 -6.89 -8.76
N ILE A 42 21.79 -7.31 -9.36
CA ILE A 42 21.71 -7.63 -10.80
C ILE A 42 21.68 -6.33 -11.63
N SER A 43 21.07 -5.27 -11.08
CA SER A 43 21.10 -3.91 -11.62
C SER A 43 21.87 -2.97 -10.70
N THR A 44 22.46 -1.92 -11.29
CA THR A 44 22.95 -0.74 -10.57
C THR A 44 21.74 0.03 -10.00
N PRO A 45 21.83 0.62 -8.79
CA PRO A 45 23.01 0.85 -7.95
C PRO A 45 23.35 -0.28 -6.94
N LEU A 46 24.55 -0.19 -6.36
CA LEU A 46 25.00 -1.05 -5.25
C LEU A 46 24.11 -0.86 -4.01
N LEU A 47 23.86 -1.96 -3.27
CA LEU A 47 23.04 -1.91 -2.05
C LEU A 47 23.93 -1.77 -0.82
N LYS A 48 23.79 -0.68 -0.06
CA LYS A 48 24.52 -0.44 1.19
C LYS A 48 24.12 -1.48 2.24
N CYS A 49 25.11 -2.17 2.78
CA CYS A 49 24.91 -3.14 3.85
C CYS A 49 24.79 -2.42 5.20
N LEU A 50 23.67 -2.62 5.91
CA LEU A 50 23.38 -1.93 7.16
C LEU A 50 23.84 -2.68 8.40
N THR A 51 24.26 -1.95 9.43
CA THR A 51 24.51 -2.48 10.78
C THR A 51 23.19 -2.69 11.54
N THR A 52 23.20 -3.47 12.61
CA THR A 52 21.99 -3.76 13.40
C THR A 52 21.25 -2.50 13.87
N PRO A 53 21.91 -1.44 14.39
CA PRO A 53 21.23 -0.19 14.74
C PRO A 53 20.59 0.51 13.54
N GLN A 54 21.27 0.52 12.38
CA GLN A 54 20.74 1.10 11.15
C GLN A 54 19.53 0.33 10.62
N VAL A 55 19.53 -1.00 10.73
CA VAL A 55 18.40 -1.85 10.36
C VAL A 55 17.16 -1.48 11.17
N ALA A 56 17.29 -1.34 12.49
CA ALA A 56 16.18 -0.98 13.36
C ALA A 56 15.54 0.35 12.93
N TYR A 57 16.37 1.38 12.73
CA TYR A 57 15.93 2.69 12.25
C TYR A 57 15.22 2.61 10.89
N VAL A 58 15.84 1.96 9.89
CA VAL A 58 15.29 1.93 8.52
C VAL A 58 13.96 1.19 8.45
N VAL A 59 13.82 0.09 9.19
CA VAL A 59 12.56 -0.67 9.23
C VAL A 59 11.47 0.15 9.90
N GLU A 60 11.77 0.81 11.02
CA GLU A 60 10.82 1.69 11.72
C GLU A 60 10.40 2.88 10.88
N GLU A 61 11.33 3.62 10.29
CA GLU A 61 11.05 4.82 9.49
C GLU A 61 10.19 4.49 8.26
N ILE A 62 10.46 3.36 7.57
CA ILE A 62 9.68 2.96 6.40
C ILE A 62 8.27 2.47 6.78
N HIS A 63 8.11 1.86 7.96
CA HIS A 63 6.82 1.33 8.40
C HIS A 63 5.95 2.41 9.05
N ARG A 64 6.50 3.21 9.97
CA ARG A 64 5.81 4.15 10.88
C ARG A 64 6.24 5.61 10.75
N GLY A 65 7.31 5.90 10.01
CA GLY A 65 7.81 7.26 9.83
C GLY A 65 6.85 8.15 9.05
N ILE A 66 7.32 9.32 8.61
CA ILE A 66 6.45 10.31 7.93
C ILE A 66 5.85 9.78 6.61
N CYS A 67 6.56 8.87 5.96
CA CYS A 67 6.12 8.14 4.76
C CYS A 67 5.70 6.69 5.08
N GLY A 68 5.45 6.39 6.36
CA GLY A 68 4.95 5.12 6.86
C GLY A 68 3.49 4.91 6.47
N MET A 69 3.14 3.70 6.08
CA MET A 69 1.78 3.34 5.65
C MET A 69 1.34 2.00 6.25
N HIS A 70 1.97 1.57 7.35
CA HIS A 70 1.73 0.25 7.96
C HIS A 70 1.75 -0.91 6.95
N SER A 71 2.58 -0.79 5.92
CA SER A 71 2.59 -1.72 4.79
C SER A 71 3.02 -3.12 5.23
N GLY A 72 2.54 -4.14 4.53
CA GLY A 72 2.97 -5.52 4.77
C GLY A 72 4.48 -5.72 4.55
N ALA A 73 5.04 -6.77 5.18
CA ALA A 73 6.48 -7.04 5.23
C ALA A 73 7.16 -7.11 3.86
N ARG A 74 6.49 -7.68 2.85
CA ARG A 74 7.00 -7.74 1.47
C ARG A 74 7.17 -6.35 0.86
N SER A 75 6.20 -5.47 1.06
CA SER A 75 6.23 -4.10 0.54
C SER A 75 7.33 -3.27 1.22
N ILE A 76 7.50 -3.43 2.53
CA ILE A 76 8.62 -2.80 3.27
C ILE A 76 9.96 -3.27 2.69
N ALA A 77 10.15 -4.59 2.55
CA ALA A 77 11.37 -5.17 1.99
C ALA A 77 11.69 -4.63 0.58
N THR A 78 10.69 -4.53 -0.29
CA THR A 78 10.85 -3.95 -1.64
C THR A 78 11.25 -2.47 -1.57
N ARG A 79 10.63 -1.67 -0.70
CA ARG A 79 10.98 -0.25 -0.52
C ARG A 79 12.42 -0.08 -0.01
N ILE A 80 12.85 -0.89 0.94
CA ILE A 80 14.23 -0.88 1.47
C ILE A 80 15.24 -1.18 0.35
N LEU A 81 14.98 -2.22 -0.44
CA LEU A 81 15.85 -2.59 -1.55
C LEU A 81 15.91 -1.50 -2.62
N ARG A 82 14.77 -0.89 -2.95
CA ARG A 82 14.68 0.25 -3.89
C ARG A 82 15.38 1.51 -3.38
N ALA A 83 15.38 1.73 -2.06
CA ALA A 83 16.14 2.79 -1.42
C ALA A 83 17.65 2.51 -1.36
N GLY A 84 18.10 1.33 -1.81
CA GLY A 84 19.52 0.99 -1.91
C GLY A 84 20.10 0.36 -0.64
N TYR A 85 19.29 -0.24 0.23
CA TYR A 85 19.76 -0.87 1.47
C TYR A 85 19.64 -2.39 1.44
N TYR A 86 20.52 -3.08 2.18
CA TYR A 86 20.51 -4.54 2.28
C TYR A 86 21.05 -5.06 3.62
N TRP A 87 20.54 -6.20 4.05
CA TRP A 87 21.16 -7.09 5.02
C TRP A 87 20.61 -8.51 4.85
N PRO A 88 21.28 -9.56 5.38
CA PRO A 88 20.91 -10.95 5.10
C PRO A 88 19.50 -11.35 5.54
N THR A 89 19.05 -10.86 6.70
CA THR A 89 17.77 -11.17 7.34
C THR A 89 16.65 -10.19 6.98
N LEU A 90 16.83 -9.36 5.94
CA LEU A 90 15.90 -8.28 5.57
C LEU A 90 14.44 -8.70 5.50
N LYS A 91 14.14 -9.84 4.88
CA LYS A 91 12.75 -10.33 4.77
C LYS A 91 12.18 -10.76 6.12
N SER A 92 12.93 -11.54 6.89
CA SER A 92 12.49 -12.04 8.21
C SER A 92 12.36 -10.91 9.22
N ASP A 93 13.25 -9.92 9.18
CA ASP A 93 13.21 -8.79 10.10
C ASP A 93 12.01 -7.88 9.81
N CYS A 94 11.71 -7.62 8.53
CA CYS A 94 10.49 -6.91 8.15
C CYS A 94 9.23 -7.65 8.61
N GLN A 95 9.20 -8.98 8.46
CA GLN A 95 8.07 -9.79 8.91
C GLN A 95 7.90 -9.75 10.42
N ALA A 96 8.98 -9.97 11.16
CA ALA A 96 8.97 -9.94 12.62
C ALA A 96 8.57 -8.56 13.16
N TYR A 97 8.96 -7.47 12.47
CA TYR A 97 8.56 -6.12 12.84
C TYR A 97 7.06 -5.90 12.67
N VAL A 98 6.50 -6.23 11.50
CA VAL A 98 5.06 -6.07 11.22
C VAL A 98 4.21 -6.92 12.17
N GLN A 99 4.65 -8.14 12.47
CA GLN A 99 3.96 -9.02 13.43
C GLN A 99 3.94 -8.45 14.87
N LYS A 100 4.90 -7.60 15.22
CA LYS A 100 4.96 -6.94 16.55
C LYS A 100 4.28 -5.57 16.56
N CYS A 101 3.91 -5.02 15.40
CA CYS A 101 3.28 -3.71 15.31
C CYS A 101 1.82 -3.79 15.80
N LYS A 102 1.52 -3.09 16.90
CA LYS A 102 0.20 -3.09 17.55
C LYS A 102 -0.89 -2.56 16.62
N GLU A 103 -0.60 -1.49 15.89
CA GLU A 103 -1.52 -0.87 14.94
C GLU A 103 -1.91 -1.85 13.82
N CYS A 104 -0.94 -2.63 13.31
CA CYS A 104 -1.22 -3.69 12.34
C CYS A 104 -2.03 -4.84 12.96
N GLN A 105 -1.71 -5.26 14.19
CA GLN A 105 -2.46 -6.34 14.85
C GLN A 105 -3.92 -5.95 15.11
N HIS A 106 -4.17 -4.74 15.63
CA HIS A 106 -5.52 -4.24 15.86
C HIS A 106 -6.34 -4.16 14.57
N PHE A 107 -5.72 -3.77 13.45
CA PHE A 107 -6.41 -3.74 12.18
C PHE A 107 -6.79 -5.13 11.67
N GLU A 108 -5.89 -6.11 11.80
CA GLU A 108 -6.18 -7.51 11.45
C GLU A 108 -7.27 -8.11 12.36
N ASP A 109 -7.26 -7.79 13.66
CA ASP A 109 -8.31 -8.20 14.59
C ASP A 109 -9.66 -7.59 14.22
N PHE A 110 -9.71 -6.29 13.91
CA PHE A 110 -10.92 -5.61 13.42
C PHE A 110 -11.49 -6.27 12.16
N LEU A 111 -10.63 -6.62 11.20
CA LEU A 111 -11.05 -7.31 9.98
C LEU A 111 -11.59 -8.71 10.30
N ARG A 112 -10.93 -9.45 11.20
CA ARG A 112 -11.35 -10.80 11.61
C ARG A 112 -12.70 -10.78 12.34
N GLU A 113 -12.91 -9.82 13.23
CA GLU A 113 -14.18 -9.62 13.94
C GLU A 113 -15.35 -9.39 12.99
N LEU A 114 -15.11 -8.66 11.90
CA LEU A 114 -16.12 -8.41 10.86
C LEU A 114 -16.19 -9.50 9.79
N GLY A 115 -15.37 -10.56 9.87
CA GLY A 115 -15.30 -11.62 8.86
C GLY A 115 -14.78 -11.13 7.50
N ILE A 116 -14.04 -10.02 7.46
CA ILE A 116 -13.53 -9.41 6.23
C ILE A 116 -12.20 -10.05 5.85
N LYS A 117 -12.12 -10.61 4.65
CA LYS A 117 -10.87 -11.10 4.07
C LYS A 117 -10.12 -9.95 3.40
N HIS A 118 -9.03 -9.50 3.99
CA HIS A 118 -8.17 -8.48 3.39
C HIS A 118 -7.26 -9.06 2.30
N LEU A 119 -7.47 -8.60 1.06
CA LEU A 119 -6.64 -8.96 -0.10
C LEU A 119 -5.75 -7.78 -0.46
N SER A 120 -4.43 -7.96 -0.35
CA SER A 120 -3.47 -6.93 -0.72
C SER A 120 -2.98 -7.10 -2.16
N THR A 121 -2.87 -5.98 -2.88
CA THR A 121 -2.24 -5.93 -4.20
C THR A 121 -0.72 -5.75 -4.08
N SER A 122 0.03 -6.19 -5.09
CA SER A 122 1.48 -5.95 -5.12
C SER A 122 1.77 -4.46 -5.31
N MET A 123 2.78 -3.94 -4.59
CA MET A 123 3.25 -2.56 -4.72
C MET A 123 3.63 -2.18 -6.17
N GLU A 124 4.03 -3.16 -6.98
CA GLU A 124 4.50 -2.93 -8.36
C GLU A 124 3.39 -3.02 -9.42
N HIS A 125 2.14 -3.28 -9.00
CA HIS A 125 1.00 -3.47 -9.89
C HIS A 125 -0.22 -2.61 -9.48
N PRO A 126 -0.12 -1.27 -9.58
CA PRO A 126 -1.25 -0.37 -9.29
C PRO A 126 -2.49 -0.68 -10.13
N GLN A 127 -2.30 -1.22 -11.34
CA GLN A 127 -3.38 -1.62 -12.26
C GLN A 127 -4.36 -2.63 -11.65
N THR A 128 -3.93 -3.44 -10.67
CA THR A 128 -4.82 -4.39 -9.97
C THR A 128 -5.93 -3.66 -9.21
N ASN A 129 -5.75 -2.39 -8.85
CA ASN A 129 -6.77 -1.55 -8.22
C ASN A 129 -7.45 -0.58 -9.21
N GLY A 130 -7.41 -0.89 -10.51
CA GLY A 130 -7.81 0.02 -11.59
C GLY A 130 -9.27 0.50 -11.52
N GLN A 131 -10.19 -0.29 -10.96
CA GLN A 131 -11.59 0.12 -10.77
C GLN A 131 -11.70 1.29 -9.76
N ALA A 132 -11.00 1.20 -8.63
CA ALA A 132 -10.95 2.29 -7.66
C ALA A 132 -10.24 3.52 -8.24
N GLU A 133 -9.16 3.33 -9.00
CA GLU A 133 -8.46 4.43 -9.67
C GLU A 133 -9.34 5.14 -10.71
N ALA A 134 -10.15 4.39 -11.47
CA ALA A 134 -11.09 4.94 -12.43
C ALA A 134 -12.18 5.78 -11.73
N ALA A 135 -12.76 5.28 -10.64
CA ALA A 135 -13.72 6.03 -9.83
C ALA A 135 -13.10 7.31 -9.24
N ASN A 136 -11.90 7.19 -8.66
CA ASN A 136 -11.15 8.33 -8.12
C ASN A 136 -10.89 9.40 -9.20
N LYS A 137 -10.56 8.99 -10.43
CA LYS A 137 -10.35 9.92 -11.54
C LYS A 137 -11.59 10.74 -11.87
N VAL A 138 -12.79 10.14 -11.79
CA VAL A 138 -14.07 10.84 -12.00
C VAL A 138 -14.35 11.80 -10.86
N ILE A 139 -14.26 11.34 -9.62
CA ILE A 139 -14.51 12.15 -8.41
C ILE A 139 -13.57 13.37 -8.36
N LEU A 140 -12.27 13.16 -8.60
CA LEU A 140 -11.28 14.24 -8.62
C LEU A 140 -11.53 15.25 -9.75
N ARG A 141 -11.99 14.80 -10.92
CA ARG A 141 -12.34 15.69 -12.03
C ARG A 141 -13.51 16.61 -11.64
N GLU A 142 -14.52 16.05 -11.01
CA GLU A 142 -15.70 16.82 -10.59
C GLU A 142 -15.39 17.77 -9.42
N LEU A 143 -14.57 17.33 -8.46
CA LEU A 143 -14.05 18.21 -7.41
C LEU A 143 -13.32 19.41 -7.99
N LYS A 144 -12.44 19.20 -8.98
CA LYS A 144 -11.72 20.29 -9.65
C LYS A 144 -12.67 21.29 -10.33
N LYS A 145 -13.75 20.81 -10.94
CA LYS A 145 -14.76 21.68 -11.58
C LYS A 145 -15.53 22.51 -10.56
N ARG A 146 -15.92 21.93 -9.42
CA ARG A 146 -16.77 22.60 -8.42
C ARG A 146 -16.01 23.52 -7.48
N LEU A 147 -14.73 23.26 -7.22
CA LEU A 147 -13.97 24.00 -6.22
C LEU A 147 -13.42 25.33 -6.72
N GLY A 148 -13.15 25.48 -8.03
CA GLY A 148 -12.59 26.73 -8.57
C GLY A 148 -11.39 27.23 -7.76
N SER A 149 -11.48 28.46 -7.23
CA SER A 149 -10.49 29.07 -6.33
C SER A 149 -10.62 28.65 -4.85
N ALA A 150 -11.77 28.11 -4.42
CA ALA A 150 -12.09 27.75 -3.04
C ALA A 150 -11.65 26.32 -2.67
N LYS A 151 -10.37 25.99 -2.91
CA LYS A 151 -9.81 24.62 -2.73
C LYS A 151 -9.98 24.02 -1.33
N ARG A 152 -10.20 24.83 -0.30
CA ARG A 152 -10.35 24.37 1.10
C ARG A 152 -11.72 23.75 1.42
N GLN A 153 -12.72 23.91 0.56
CA GLN A 153 -14.10 23.43 0.79
C GLN A 153 -14.39 22.07 0.14
N TRP A 154 -13.36 21.28 -0.19
CA TRP A 154 -13.54 20.01 -0.91
C TRP A 154 -14.40 19.01 -0.12
N ALA A 155 -14.25 18.98 1.20
CA ALA A 155 -15.02 18.10 2.08
C ALA A 155 -16.53 18.41 1.99
N ASP A 156 -16.90 19.69 1.98
CA ASP A 156 -18.31 20.13 1.91
C ASP A 156 -18.94 19.81 0.54
N LYS A 157 -18.13 19.80 -0.52
CA LYS A 157 -18.62 19.46 -1.87
C LYS A 157 -18.67 17.96 -2.14
N LEU A 158 -17.89 17.16 -1.40
CA LEU A 158 -17.75 15.73 -1.66
C LEU A 158 -19.09 14.96 -1.64
N PRO A 159 -20.01 15.14 -0.66
CA PRO A 159 -21.29 14.43 -0.66
C PRO A 159 -22.11 14.68 -1.94
N SER A 160 -22.16 15.93 -2.41
CA SER A 160 -22.88 16.29 -3.64
C SER A 160 -22.30 15.64 -4.90
N ILE A 161 -20.98 15.42 -4.91
CA ILE A 161 -20.26 14.80 -6.02
C ILE A 161 -20.45 13.29 -6.01
N LEU A 162 -20.35 12.66 -4.83
CA LEU A 162 -20.61 11.23 -4.67
C LEU A 162 -22.06 10.89 -5.04
N TRP A 163 -23.02 11.72 -4.62
CA TRP A 163 -24.41 11.56 -5.01
C TRP A 163 -24.60 11.61 -6.53
N ALA A 164 -24.03 12.62 -7.19
CA ALA A 164 -24.07 12.72 -8.65
C ALA A 164 -23.42 11.52 -9.33
N TYR A 165 -22.26 11.05 -8.82
CA TYR A 165 -21.57 9.88 -9.34
C TYR A 165 -22.42 8.60 -9.22
N HIS A 166 -23.05 8.38 -8.06
CA HIS A 166 -23.90 7.20 -7.83
C HIS A 166 -25.16 7.18 -8.70
N CYS A 167 -25.69 8.35 -9.08
CA CYS A 167 -26.93 8.47 -9.87
C CYS A 167 -26.70 8.67 -11.38
N THR A 168 -25.45 8.75 -11.85
CA THR A 168 -25.14 8.95 -13.28
C THR A 168 -24.78 7.61 -13.93
N PRO A 169 -25.42 7.22 -15.04
CA PRO A 169 -25.05 6.00 -15.76
C PRO A 169 -23.60 6.04 -16.24
N GLN A 170 -22.86 4.94 -16.03
CA GLN A 170 -21.49 4.81 -16.53
C GLN A 170 -21.51 4.31 -17.97
N SER A 171 -20.69 4.90 -18.85
CA SER A 171 -20.68 4.56 -20.28
C SER A 171 -20.34 3.09 -20.58
N THR A 172 -19.63 2.41 -19.68
CA THR A 172 -19.24 1.01 -19.83
C THR A 172 -20.34 0.03 -19.46
N THR A 173 -21.14 0.34 -18.42
CA THR A 173 -22.21 -0.53 -17.92
C THR A 173 -23.59 -0.11 -18.42
N GLN A 174 -23.72 1.12 -18.95
CA GLN A 174 -24.99 1.80 -19.25
C GLN A 174 -25.93 1.91 -18.04
N GLU A 175 -25.41 1.67 -16.84
CA GLU A 175 -26.18 1.60 -15.59
C GLU A 175 -25.56 2.50 -14.52
N THR A 176 -26.38 2.95 -13.56
CA THR A 176 -25.90 3.76 -12.43
C THR A 176 -25.22 2.87 -11.37
N PRO A 177 -24.14 3.34 -10.72
CA PRO A 177 -23.53 2.59 -9.61
C PRO A 177 -24.51 2.27 -8.47
N TYR A 178 -25.47 3.16 -8.21
CA TYR A 178 -26.52 2.93 -7.21
C TYR A 178 -27.39 1.73 -7.57
N ARG A 179 -27.87 1.66 -8.83
CA ARG A 179 -28.69 0.53 -9.30
C ARG A 179 -27.92 -0.79 -9.28
N LEU A 180 -26.65 -0.79 -9.65
CA LEU A 180 -25.81 -1.99 -9.60
C LEU A 180 -25.61 -2.51 -8.16
N THR A 181 -25.67 -1.63 -7.16
CA THR A 181 -25.48 -1.97 -5.75
C THR A 181 -26.77 -2.39 -5.07
N TYR A 182 -27.88 -1.69 -5.34
CA TYR A 182 -29.15 -1.86 -4.63
C TYR A 182 -30.28 -2.47 -5.47
N GLY A 183 -30.06 -2.71 -6.76
CA GLY A 183 -31.05 -3.27 -7.68
C GLY A 183 -32.16 -2.31 -8.12
N ALA A 184 -32.14 -1.05 -7.68
CA ALA A 184 -33.16 -0.05 -7.99
C ALA A 184 -32.53 1.34 -8.20
N ASP A 185 -33.24 2.23 -8.90
CA ASP A 185 -32.76 3.59 -9.15
C ASP A 185 -32.85 4.47 -7.90
N ALA A 186 -31.84 5.29 -7.68
CA ALA A 186 -31.83 6.27 -6.59
C ALA A 186 -32.98 7.28 -6.73
N MET A 187 -33.50 7.78 -5.61
CA MET A 187 -34.43 8.92 -5.61
C MET A 187 -33.65 10.22 -5.70
N ILE A 188 -33.63 10.83 -6.88
CA ILE A 188 -32.88 12.06 -7.12
C ILE A 188 -33.63 13.29 -6.58
N PRO A 189 -32.94 14.40 -6.24
CA PRO A 189 -33.56 15.57 -5.61
C PRO A 189 -34.75 16.16 -6.37
N VAL A 190 -34.77 16.07 -7.70
CA VAL A 190 -35.91 16.54 -8.50
C VAL A 190 -37.19 15.77 -8.21
N GLU A 191 -37.13 14.46 -7.91
CA GLU A 191 -38.32 13.67 -7.56
C GLU A 191 -38.84 13.96 -6.14
N VAL A 192 -37.99 14.55 -5.30
CA VAL A 192 -38.35 15.01 -3.96
C VAL A 192 -39.00 16.38 -4.03
N GLY A 193 -38.43 17.30 -4.82
CA GLY A 193 -38.98 18.62 -5.05
C GLY A 193 -40.28 18.58 -5.84
N GLU A 194 -40.26 17.91 -6.99
CA GLU A 194 -41.43 17.60 -7.81
C GLU A 194 -41.89 16.18 -7.47
N THR A 195 -42.93 16.06 -6.64
CA THR A 195 -43.35 14.78 -6.05
C THR A 195 -43.57 13.71 -7.12
N SER A 196 -42.64 12.76 -7.23
CA SER A 196 -42.76 11.66 -8.18
C SER A 196 -43.77 10.61 -7.69
N HIS A 197 -44.26 9.78 -8.60
CA HIS A 197 -45.16 8.68 -8.25
C HIS A 197 -44.55 7.74 -7.21
N ARG A 198 -43.24 7.46 -7.29
CA ARG A 198 -42.52 6.65 -6.31
C ARG A 198 -42.59 7.25 -4.91
N ARG A 199 -42.59 8.57 -4.80
CA ARG A 199 -42.74 9.26 -3.51
C ARG A 199 -44.18 9.26 -3.02
N GLN A 200 -45.14 9.48 -3.93
CA GLN A 200 -46.57 9.53 -3.60
C GLN A 200 -47.12 8.19 -3.11
N VAL A 201 -46.66 7.08 -3.70
CA VAL A 201 -47.11 5.72 -3.37
C VAL A 201 -46.16 5.02 -2.38
N PHE A 202 -45.24 5.77 -1.77
CA PHE A 202 -44.32 5.19 -0.80
C PHE A 202 -45.08 4.68 0.43
N ASN A 203 -45.06 3.36 0.62
CA ASN A 203 -45.58 2.69 1.80
C ASN A 203 -44.42 2.03 2.56
N SER A 204 -44.16 2.45 3.79
CA SER A 204 -43.05 1.93 4.59
C SER A 204 -43.23 0.48 5.03
N GLU A 205 -44.46 0.00 5.17
CA GLU A 205 -44.75 -1.36 5.65
C GLU A 205 -44.60 -2.41 4.54
N GLN A 206 -45.00 -2.07 3.32
CA GLN A 206 -44.90 -2.98 2.17
C GLN A 206 -43.48 -3.10 1.59
N ASN A 207 -42.64 -2.08 1.79
CA ASN A 207 -41.28 -2.00 1.21
C ASN A 207 -40.16 -2.42 2.17
N ALA A 208 -40.49 -2.96 3.35
CA ALA A 208 -39.52 -3.38 4.37
C ALA A 208 -39.10 -4.87 4.28
N GLN A 209 -39.67 -5.62 3.32
CA GLN A 209 -39.28 -7.01 3.00
C GLN A 209 -38.08 -7.04 2.06
#